data_AF-A0A919PT39-F1
#
_entry.id   AF-A0A919PT39-F1
#
_cell.length_a   1.000
_cell.length_b   1.000
_cell.length_c   1.000
_cell.angle_alpha   90.00
_cell.angle_beta   90.00
_cell.angle_gamma   90.00
#
_symmetry.space_group_name_H-M   'P 1'
#
loop_
_entity.id
_entity.type
_entity.pdbx_description
1 polymer ?
#
loop_
_entity_poly.entity_id
_entity_poly.type
_entity_poly.pdbx_seq_one_letter_code
_entity_poly.pdbx_strand_id
1 'polypeptide(L)'
;MPLPTELRTRLEDPDFWRAYCFDVGADDAADEDEEPDVEVVPLGAVFPVGGGYALVLDFDTGFGIVRLGMRTPDSASTLELGWDDQAHWHPDALRWTELDLIARAAAVVDPTLRHPGPVLALAARFVVLDHGDDLDAITPLMDAAFGSPPPPRVETDPMTPTLPIDFGPPVPVAVWWPRTRAWLHRVDGRHSGVAWRQEAGTWTVDQDDSVDVDRYLYTLRRPDGEFPFAAWRDLLTAAETTLATGDLPAASGPAEQCWIDEERAGLPRGSLVAARFGVSPLRDSRLHRLRLELPVGGHAYAVRVDLHRTLREADLGWAETSGSTPAPGGGQAMTISIGVVDSVEAGVALIQQVLRRHRTGPEARLTFHREPIPLDLLVHSADADQGQLRRLSAPGRNGG
;
A
#
# COMPACT_ATOMS: atom_id res chain seq x y z
N MET A 1 -14.55 -11.82 -18.57
CA MET A 1 -14.56 -10.73 -19.57
C MET A 1 -13.17 -10.16 -19.51
N PRO A 2 -12.46 -10.10 -20.64
CA PRO A 2 -11.09 -9.62 -20.63
C PRO A 2 -11.06 -8.18 -20.12
N LEU A 3 -9.94 -7.78 -19.51
CA LEU A 3 -9.70 -6.39 -19.17
C LEU A 3 -9.90 -5.50 -20.41
N PRO A 4 -10.50 -4.30 -20.25
CA PRO A 4 -10.57 -3.33 -21.34
C PRO A 4 -9.19 -3.13 -21.96
N THR A 5 -9.12 -3.07 -23.29
CA THR A 5 -7.84 -2.93 -24.01
C THR A 5 -7.05 -1.72 -23.54
N GLU A 6 -7.74 -0.61 -23.24
CA GLU A 6 -7.11 0.59 -22.69
C GLU A 6 -6.41 0.33 -21.36
N LEU A 7 -7.06 -0.35 -20.42
CA LEU A 7 -6.43 -0.71 -19.15
C LEU A 7 -5.26 -1.67 -19.34
N ARG A 8 -5.39 -2.66 -20.24
CA ARG A 8 -4.27 -3.58 -20.54
C ARG A 8 -3.04 -2.85 -21.05
N THR A 9 -3.21 -1.89 -21.95
CA THR A 9 -2.12 -1.05 -22.43
C THR A 9 -1.52 -0.23 -21.28
N ARG A 10 -2.34 0.36 -20.41
CA ARG A 10 -1.86 1.15 -19.27
C ARG A 10 -1.11 0.30 -18.23
N LEU A 11 -1.47 -0.98 -18.04
CA LEU A 11 -0.73 -1.88 -17.13
C LEU A 11 0.71 -2.18 -17.59
N GLU A 12 1.04 -1.90 -18.86
CA GLU A 12 2.41 -1.98 -19.37
C GLU A 12 3.15 -0.64 -19.30
N ASP A 13 2.46 0.44 -18.90
CA ASP A 13 2.99 1.79 -18.88
C ASP A 13 3.54 2.17 -17.48
N PRO A 14 4.85 2.46 -17.37
CA PRO A 14 5.47 3.01 -16.17
C PRO A 14 4.75 4.23 -15.58
N ASP A 15 4.23 5.11 -16.44
CA ASP A 15 3.62 6.37 -16.00
C ASP A 15 2.24 6.12 -15.37
N PHE A 16 1.48 5.13 -15.89
CA PHE A 16 0.28 4.63 -15.23
C PHE A 16 0.60 4.15 -13.81
N TRP A 17 1.59 3.28 -13.66
CA TRP A 17 1.90 2.73 -12.33
C TRP A 17 2.47 3.80 -11.39
N ARG A 18 3.23 4.76 -11.91
CA ARG A 18 3.74 5.89 -11.15
C ARG A 18 2.58 6.70 -10.57
N ALA A 19 1.59 7.03 -11.40
CA ALA A 19 0.37 7.72 -10.96
C ALA A 19 -0.44 6.85 -9.99
N TYR A 20 -0.68 5.58 -10.34
CA TYR A 20 -1.47 4.65 -9.54
C TYR A 20 -0.88 4.37 -8.14
N CYS A 21 0.44 4.38 -8.01
CA CYS A 21 1.15 4.21 -6.74
C CYS A 21 1.58 5.53 -6.08
N PHE A 22 1.11 6.68 -6.58
CA PHE A 22 1.37 8.05 -6.08
C PHE A 22 2.84 8.37 -5.90
N ASP A 23 3.64 7.93 -6.86
CA ASP A 23 4.99 8.43 -7.03
C ASP A 23 5.00 9.56 -8.06
N VAL A 24 4.00 10.44 -7.97
CA VAL A 24 3.98 11.69 -8.74
C VAL A 24 4.90 12.67 -8.01
N GLY A 25 6.19 12.45 -8.23
CA GLY A 25 7.20 13.47 -7.97
C GLY A 25 7.14 14.53 -9.08
N ALA A 26 7.11 15.79 -8.65
CA ALA A 26 7.73 16.94 -9.33
C ALA A 26 6.94 17.77 -10.36
N ASP A 27 5.93 17.25 -11.07
CA ASP A 27 5.29 18.05 -12.14
C ASP A 27 4.02 18.83 -11.73
N ASP A 28 3.41 18.54 -10.58
CA ASP A 28 2.23 19.31 -10.07
C ASP A 28 2.59 20.67 -9.44
N ALA A 29 3.81 21.17 -9.68
CA ALA A 29 4.09 22.60 -9.54
C ALA A 29 3.75 23.38 -10.81
N ALA A 30 3.35 22.70 -11.90
CA ALA A 30 2.71 23.33 -13.04
C ALA A 30 1.33 23.80 -12.61
N ASP A 31 1.15 25.12 -12.59
CA ASP A 31 -0.07 25.89 -12.38
C ASP A 31 -1.36 25.05 -12.30
N GLU A 32 -1.95 24.95 -11.10
CA GLU A 32 -3.26 24.33 -10.81
C GLU A 32 -4.43 24.91 -11.65
N ASP A 33 -4.16 25.85 -12.57
CA ASP A 33 -5.12 26.63 -13.34
C ASP A 33 -5.38 26.10 -14.76
N GLU A 34 -4.58 25.16 -15.28
CA GLU A 34 -4.83 24.51 -16.58
C GLU A 34 -5.15 23.02 -16.39
N GLU A 35 -6.38 22.69 -15.97
CA GLU A 35 -6.93 21.37 -16.24
C GLU A 35 -7.10 21.24 -17.76
N PRO A 36 -6.30 20.41 -18.46
CA PRO A 36 -6.53 20.21 -19.87
C PRO A 36 -7.92 19.58 -20.06
N ASP A 37 -8.72 20.13 -20.98
CA ASP A 37 -10.03 19.62 -21.43
C ASP A 37 -9.88 18.23 -22.13
N VAL A 38 -9.31 17.25 -21.44
CA VAL A 38 -9.18 15.88 -21.94
C VAL A 38 -10.51 15.18 -21.68
N GLU A 39 -11.15 14.72 -22.76
CA GLU A 39 -12.36 13.92 -22.68
C GLU A 39 -12.12 12.71 -21.77
N VAL A 40 -12.78 12.74 -20.61
CA VAL A 40 -12.65 11.73 -19.56
C VAL A 40 -13.33 10.46 -20.01
N VAL A 41 -12.52 9.46 -20.36
CA VAL A 41 -13.02 8.09 -20.52
C VAL A 41 -12.93 7.41 -19.15
N PRO A 42 -14.05 7.11 -18.48
CA PRO A 42 -14.02 6.38 -17.21
C PRO A 42 -13.33 5.05 -17.43
N LEU A 43 -12.25 4.84 -16.68
CA LEU A 43 -11.50 3.59 -16.72
C LEU A 43 -12.03 2.71 -15.59
N GLY A 44 -12.27 1.44 -15.88
CA GLY A 44 -12.71 0.49 -14.85
C GLY A 44 -12.25 -0.93 -15.15
N ALA A 45 -12.16 -1.75 -14.11
CA ALA A 45 -11.86 -3.16 -14.20
C ALA A 45 -12.98 -3.98 -13.56
N VAL A 46 -13.38 -5.07 -14.21
CA VAL A 46 -14.37 -6.01 -13.68
C VAL A 46 -13.74 -7.39 -13.66
N PHE A 47 -13.64 -7.97 -12.47
CA PHE A 47 -13.02 -9.27 -12.22
C PHE A 47 -14.11 -10.27 -11.82
N PRO A 48 -14.67 -11.03 -12.78
CA PRO A 48 -15.72 -12.00 -12.47
C PRO A 48 -15.15 -13.17 -11.66
N VAL A 49 -15.83 -13.57 -10.60
CA VAL A 49 -15.39 -14.69 -9.73
C VAL A 49 -16.29 -15.93 -9.83
N GLY A 50 -17.29 -15.88 -10.72
CA GLY A 50 -18.29 -16.93 -10.91
C GLY A 50 -19.61 -16.64 -10.21
N GLY A 51 -20.64 -17.44 -10.49
CA GLY A 51 -21.98 -17.27 -9.90
C GLY A 51 -22.68 -15.93 -10.23
N GLY A 52 -22.19 -15.20 -11.24
CA GLY A 52 -22.65 -13.83 -11.55
C GLY A 52 -22.04 -12.73 -10.66
N TYR A 53 -21.17 -13.08 -9.71
CA TYR A 53 -20.44 -12.11 -8.88
C TYR A 53 -19.17 -11.60 -9.56
N ALA A 54 -18.79 -10.37 -9.25
CA ALA A 54 -17.53 -9.78 -9.69
C ALA A 54 -17.00 -8.74 -8.70
N LEU A 55 -15.68 -8.63 -8.59
CA LEU A 55 -15.03 -7.47 -8.00
C LEU A 55 -14.91 -6.36 -9.06
N VAL A 56 -15.12 -5.11 -8.67
CA VAL A 56 -15.08 -3.95 -9.59
C VAL A 56 -14.12 -2.91 -9.04
N LEU A 57 -13.24 -2.42 -9.91
CA LEU A 57 -12.46 -1.21 -9.67
C LEU A 57 -12.93 -0.13 -10.62
N ASP A 58 -13.11 1.06 -10.09
CA ASP A 58 -13.42 2.27 -10.85
C ASP A 58 -12.34 3.31 -10.57
N PHE A 59 -11.76 3.88 -11.63
CA PHE A 59 -10.71 4.87 -11.55
C PHE A 59 -11.27 6.20 -12.02
N ASP A 60 -11.21 7.23 -11.18
CA ASP A 60 -11.48 8.57 -11.65
C ASP A 60 -10.35 9.09 -12.57
N THR A 61 -10.63 10.22 -13.22
CA THR A 61 -9.62 10.93 -13.99
C THR A 61 -8.46 11.33 -13.10
N GLY A 62 -7.24 10.98 -13.49
CA GLY A 62 -6.04 11.36 -12.75
C GLY A 62 -5.77 10.53 -11.49
N PHE A 63 -6.56 9.50 -11.19
CA PHE A 63 -6.40 8.66 -9.99
C PHE A 63 -6.52 9.46 -8.67
N GLY A 64 -7.29 10.53 -8.68
CA GLY A 64 -7.69 11.28 -7.48
C GLY A 64 -8.53 10.44 -6.52
N ILE A 65 -9.30 9.46 -7.01
CA ILE A 65 -10.03 8.46 -6.26
C ILE A 65 -10.13 7.13 -7.00
N VAL A 66 -9.70 6.06 -6.35
CA VAL A 66 -9.91 4.69 -6.81
C VAL A 66 -11.01 4.07 -5.96
N ARG A 67 -12.10 3.58 -6.57
CA ARG A 67 -13.19 2.92 -5.85
C ARG A 67 -13.12 1.41 -6.00
N LEU A 68 -13.38 0.72 -4.91
CA LEU A 68 -13.59 -0.71 -4.84
C LEU A 68 -15.08 -0.98 -4.67
N GLY A 69 -15.60 -1.90 -5.47
CA GLY A 69 -16.97 -2.38 -5.30
C GLY A 69 -17.13 -3.83 -5.72
N MET A 70 -18.35 -4.32 -5.62
CA MET A 70 -18.73 -5.64 -6.10
C MET A 70 -20.06 -5.61 -6.85
N ARG A 71 -20.20 -6.52 -7.81
CA ARG A 71 -21.47 -6.83 -8.48
C ARG A 71 -22.03 -8.12 -7.92
N THR A 72 -23.33 -8.14 -7.72
CA THR A 72 -24.11 -9.32 -7.36
C THR A 72 -24.93 -9.78 -8.57
N PRO A 73 -25.33 -11.06 -8.64
CA PRO A 73 -26.18 -11.55 -9.73
C PRO A 73 -27.54 -10.86 -9.79
N ASP A 74 -28.04 -10.39 -8.65
CA ASP A 74 -29.38 -9.82 -8.51
C ASP A 74 -29.42 -8.29 -8.69
N SER A 75 -28.26 -7.63 -8.83
CA SER A 75 -28.20 -6.18 -8.96
C SER A 75 -27.36 -5.73 -10.15
N ALA A 76 -27.90 -4.79 -10.92
CA ALA A 76 -27.14 -4.07 -11.94
C ALA A 76 -26.22 -2.98 -11.33
N SER A 77 -26.50 -2.54 -10.09
CA SER A 77 -25.66 -1.55 -9.40
C SER A 77 -24.46 -2.22 -8.73
N THR A 78 -23.32 -1.54 -8.77
CA THR A 78 -22.15 -1.91 -7.97
C THR A 78 -22.43 -1.53 -6.52
N LEU A 79 -22.22 -2.48 -5.60
CA LEU A 79 -22.17 -2.21 -4.17
C LEU A 79 -20.76 -1.70 -3.85
N GLU A 80 -20.65 -0.49 -3.31
CA GLU A 80 -19.37 0.07 -2.89
C GLU A 80 -18.83 -0.72 -1.69
N LEU A 81 -17.55 -1.05 -1.75
CA LEU A 81 -16.82 -1.75 -0.69
C LEU A 81 -15.76 -0.85 -0.07
N GLY A 82 -15.38 0.25 -0.71
CA GLY A 82 -14.34 1.14 -0.22
C GLY A 82 -13.84 2.05 -1.33
N TRP A 83 -13.02 3.02 -0.98
CA TRP A 83 -12.40 3.93 -1.93
C TRP A 83 -11.06 4.42 -1.40
N ASP A 84 -10.26 5.08 -2.23
CA ASP A 84 -8.98 5.61 -1.82
C ASP A 84 -8.71 6.88 -2.60
N ASP A 85 -8.80 8.01 -1.89
CA ASP A 85 -8.53 9.36 -2.42
C ASP A 85 -7.16 9.89 -2.03
N GLN A 86 -6.27 9.02 -1.53
CA GLN A 86 -4.94 9.33 -1.02
C GLN A 86 -4.89 10.12 0.30
N ALA A 87 -5.99 10.74 0.72
CA ALA A 87 -6.09 11.49 1.98
C ALA A 87 -6.75 10.66 3.09
N HIS A 88 -7.73 9.84 2.72
CA HIS A 88 -8.53 9.01 3.60
C HIS A 88 -8.31 7.55 3.23
N TRP A 89 -7.50 6.90 4.04
CA TRP A 89 -6.97 5.60 3.64
C TRP A 89 -7.92 4.46 3.99
N HIS A 90 -8.25 3.68 2.96
CA HIS A 90 -9.03 2.44 2.94
C HIS A 90 -10.24 2.41 3.89
N PRO A 91 -11.37 3.03 3.53
CA PRO A 91 -12.64 2.58 4.07
C PRO A 91 -12.80 1.09 3.74
N ASP A 92 -13.15 0.29 4.75
CA ASP A 92 -13.59 -1.10 4.60
C ASP A 92 -12.57 -2.04 3.92
N ALA A 93 -11.35 -2.04 4.49
CA ALA A 93 -10.22 -2.88 4.08
C ALA A 93 -10.55 -4.34 3.76
N LEU A 94 -9.72 -4.95 2.91
CA LEU A 94 -9.75 -6.37 2.58
C LEU A 94 -8.67 -7.15 3.34
N ARG A 95 -8.95 -8.42 3.65
CA ARG A 95 -7.90 -9.36 4.06
C ARG A 95 -7.13 -9.87 2.85
N TRP A 96 -5.83 -10.13 3.02
CA TRP A 96 -5.02 -10.73 1.96
C TRP A 96 -5.64 -12.04 1.44
N THR A 97 -6.05 -12.93 2.35
CA THR A 97 -6.62 -14.23 1.98
C THR A 97 -7.92 -14.14 1.18
N GLU A 98 -8.70 -13.07 1.39
CA GLU A 98 -9.93 -12.83 0.62
C GLU A 98 -9.58 -12.37 -0.80
N LEU A 99 -8.63 -11.44 -0.93
CA LEU A 99 -8.19 -10.97 -2.24
C LEU A 99 -7.48 -12.07 -3.05
N ASP A 100 -6.61 -12.88 -2.41
CA ASP A 100 -5.93 -14.01 -3.05
C ASP A 100 -6.94 -15.00 -3.64
N LEU A 101 -7.96 -15.38 -2.86
CA LEU A 101 -9.07 -16.23 -3.31
C LEU A 101 -9.80 -15.63 -4.52
N ILE A 102 -10.17 -14.34 -4.44
CA ILE A 102 -10.87 -13.62 -5.53
C ILE A 102 -10.02 -13.61 -6.80
N ALA A 103 -8.72 -13.34 -6.68
CA ALA A 103 -7.82 -13.29 -7.82
C ALA A 103 -7.62 -14.66 -8.48
N ARG A 104 -7.50 -15.74 -7.69
CA ARG A 104 -7.45 -17.12 -8.20
C ARG A 104 -8.74 -17.47 -8.94
N ALA A 105 -9.90 -17.21 -8.34
CA ALA A 105 -11.20 -17.48 -8.96
C ALA A 105 -11.38 -16.70 -10.26
N ALA A 106 -10.98 -15.42 -10.28
CA ALA A 106 -11.01 -14.60 -11.48
C ALA A 106 -10.12 -15.15 -12.60
N ALA A 107 -8.94 -15.69 -12.28
CA ALA A 107 -8.07 -16.35 -13.25
C ALA A 107 -8.64 -17.67 -13.80
N VAL A 108 -9.50 -18.36 -13.04
CA VAL A 108 -10.23 -19.54 -13.53
C VAL A 108 -11.38 -19.13 -14.46
N VAL A 109 -12.14 -18.09 -14.12
CA VAL A 109 -13.22 -17.58 -14.99
C VAL A 109 -12.66 -16.96 -16.27
N ASP A 110 -11.55 -16.23 -16.15
CA ASP A 110 -10.89 -15.55 -17.24
C ASP A 110 -9.37 -15.77 -17.18
N PRO A 111 -8.86 -16.78 -17.89
CA PRO A 111 -7.42 -17.09 -17.92
C PRO A 111 -6.53 -15.95 -18.41
N THR A 112 -7.08 -14.91 -19.05
CA THR A 112 -6.30 -13.73 -19.46
C THR A 112 -5.91 -12.84 -18.29
N LEU A 113 -6.62 -12.94 -17.15
CA LEU A 113 -6.26 -12.21 -15.94
C LEU A 113 -5.01 -12.79 -15.28
N ARG A 114 -4.80 -14.11 -15.35
CA ARG A 114 -3.72 -14.83 -14.64
C ARG A 114 -3.72 -14.59 -13.12
N HIS A 115 -3.05 -15.47 -12.39
CA HIS A 115 -2.82 -15.29 -10.97
C HIS A 115 -1.47 -15.89 -10.59
N PRO A 116 -0.60 -15.17 -9.86
CA PRO A 116 -0.68 -13.72 -9.57
C PRO A 116 -0.70 -12.86 -10.86
N GLY A 117 -1.35 -11.70 -10.83
CA GLY A 117 -1.60 -10.89 -12.03
C GLY A 117 -2.30 -9.54 -11.74
N PRO A 118 -2.95 -8.90 -12.73
CA PRO A 118 -3.56 -7.58 -12.61
C PRO A 118 -4.59 -7.44 -11.50
N VAL A 119 -5.32 -8.52 -11.17
CA VAL A 119 -6.29 -8.50 -10.06
C VAL A 119 -5.56 -8.16 -8.76
N LEU A 120 -4.47 -8.87 -8.45
CA LEU A 120 -3.66 -8.58 -7.27
C LEU A 120 -2.97 -7.22 -7.40
N ALA A 121 -2.32 -6.95 -8.53
CA ALA A 121 -1.53 -5.72 -8.69
C ALA A 121 -2.36 -4.43 -8.51
N LEU A 122 -3.64 -4.46 -8.88
CA LEU A 122 -4.57 -3.34 -8.69
C LEU A 122 -5.29 -3.43 -7.34
N ALA A 123 -6.02 -4.51 -7.06
CA ALA A 123 -6.89 -4.55 -5.88
C ALA A 123 -6.14 -4.74 -4.56
N ALA A 124 -4.87 -5.17 -4.57
CA ALA A 124 -4.05 -5.27 -3.36
C ALA A 124 -3.80 -3.91 -2.71
N ARG A 125 -4.11 -2.82 -3.42
CA ARG A 125 -4.25 -1.50 -2.83
C ARG A 125 -5.15 -1.51 -1.59
N PHE A 126 -6.30 -2.20 -1.61
CA PHE A 126 -7.30 -2.16 -0.55
C PHE A 126 -7.06 -3.18 0.57
N VAL A 127 -5.94 -3.88 0.53
CA VAL A 127 -5.60 -4.88 1.55
C VAL A 127 -4.98 -4.17 2.76
N VAL A 128 -5.29 -4.68 3.95
CA VAL A 128 -4.54 -4.32 5.16
C VAL A 128 -4.06 -5.60 5.82
N LEU A 129 -2.74 -5.72 5.93
CA LEU A 129 -2.06 -6.88 6.50
C LEU A 129 -1.99 -6.77 8.02
N ASP A 130 -2.10 -7.91 8.70
CA ASP A 130 -1.82 -8.03 10.12
C ASP A 130 -0.72 -9.07 10.42
N HIS A 131 -0.49 -9.34 11.70
CA HIS A 131 0.56 -10.26 12.14
C HIS A 131 0.34 -11.73 11.71
N GLY A 132 -0.89 -12.08 11.31
CA GLY A 132 -1.24 -13.42 10.84
C GLY A 132 -0.94 -13.64 9.36
N ASP A 133 -0.63 -12.59 8.60
CA ASP A 133 -0.34 -12.68 7.17
C ASP A 133 1.10 -13.16 6.91
N ASP A 134 1.24 -14.15 6.03
CA ASP A 134 2.52 -14.78 5.71
C ASP A 134 3.26 -14.04 4.59
N LEU A 135 4.21 -13.17 4.97
CA LEU A 135 5.01 -12.44 4.00
C LEU A 135 5.89 -13.33 3.10
N ASP A 136 6.23 -14.55 3.53
CA ASP A 136 6.98 -15.51 2.71
C ASP A 136 6.14 -15.96 1.49
N ALA A 137 4.82 -16.01 1.64
CA ALA A 137 3.88 -16.28 0.56
C ALA A 137 3.47 -15.02 -0.22
N ILE A 138 3.24 -13.91 0.47
CA ILE A 138 2.71 -12.66 -0.13
C ILE A 138 3.73 -12.00 -1.04
N THR A 139 4.99 -11.93 -0.61
CA THR A 139 6.02 -11.14 -1.32
C THR A 139 6.24 -11.66 -2.74
N PRO A 140 6.45 -12.98 -2.97
CA PRO A 140 6.61 -13.51 -4.32
C PRO A 140 5.36 -13.38 -5.19
N LEU A 141 4.16 -13.43 -4.59
CA LEU A 141 2.90 -13.24 -5.31
C LEU A 141 2.77 -11.80 -5.81
N MET A 142 3.09 -10.81 -4.98
CA MET A 142 3.07 -9.41 -5.39
C MET A 142 4.17 -9.06 -6.38
N ASP A 143 5.38 -9.60 -6.23
CA ASP A 143 6.46 -9.44 -7.21
C ASP A 143 6.04 -9.98 -8.58
N ALA A 144 5.41 -11.17 -8.60
CA ALA A 144 4.90 -11.75 -9.83
C ALA A 144 3.67 -11.01 -10.40
N ALA A 145 2.82 -10.43 -9.54
CA ALA A 145 1.67 -9.64 -9.95
C ALA A 145 2.07 -8.32 -10.64
N PHE A 146 3.08 -7.62 -10.11
CA PHE A 146 3.66 -6.44 -10.75
C PHE A 146 4.48 -6.81 -11.99
N GLY A 147 5.01 -8.02 -12.06
CA GLY A 147 5.81 -8.48 -13.17
C GLY A 147 7.16 -7.78 -13.27
N SER A 148 7.85 -7.98 -14.39
CA SER A 148 9.16 -7.37 -14.62
C SER A 148 9.01 -5.94 -15.13
N PRO A 149 9.88 -5.01 -14.69
CA PRO A 149 9.91 -3.67 -15.25
C PRO A 149 10.22 -3.74 -16.76
N PRO A 150 9.65 -2.83 -17.57
CA PRO A 150 10.05 -2.69 -18.96
C PRO A 150 11.52 -2.27 -19.05
N PRO A 151 12.18 -2.52 -20.19
CA PRO A 151 13.56 -2.11 -20.38
C PRO A 151 13.71 -0.58 -20.19
N PRO A 152 14.89 -0.11 -19.73
CA PRO A 152 15.15 1.32 -19.58
C PRO A 152 14.83 2.10 -20.86
N ARG A 153 14.13 3.22 -20.73
CA ARG A 153 13.87 4.13 -21.84
C ARG A 153 15.11 5.00 -22.06
N VAL A 154 15.47 5.19 -23.32
CA VAL A 154 16.41 6.23 -23.72
C VAL A 154 15.60 7.52 -23.79
N GLU A 155 15.88 8.44 -22.88
CA GLU A 155 15.24 9.76 -22.87
C GLU A 155 15.80 10.57 -24.05
N THR A 156 15.14 10.48 -25.20
CA THR A 156 15.30 11.46 -26.27
C THR A 156 14.35 12.59 -25.95
N ASP A 157 14.84 13.64 -25.31
CA ASP A 157 14.06 14.88 -25.14
C ASP A 157 13.65 15.37 -26.54
N PRO A 158 12.35 15.31 -26.89
CA PRO A 158 11.87 15.69 -28.22
C PRO A 158 12.02 17.21 -28.46
N MET A 159 12.25 17.99 -27.39
CA MET A 159 12.42 19.44 -27.41
C MET A 159 13.87 19.87 -27.29
N THR A 160 14.84 18.96 -27.10
CA THR A 160 16.25 19.33 -27.22
C THR A 160 16.50 19.68 -28.69
N PRO A 161 16.70 20.96 -29.04
CA PRO A 161 17.01 21.32 -30.42
C PRO A 161 18.23 20.53 -30.85
N THR A 162 18.23 20.04 -32.10
CA THR A 162 19.40 19.42 -32.75
C THR A 162 20.49 20.47 -32.92
N LEU A 163 21.07 20.92 -31.81
CA LEU A 163 22.30 21.67 -31.80
C LEU A 163 23.39 20.71 -32.27
N PRO A 164 24.37 21.17 -33.06
CA PRO A 164 25.50 20.36 -33.51
C PRO A 164 26.51 20.09 -32.37
N ILE A 165 26.01 19.92 -31.14
CA ILE A 165 26.79 19.60 -29.95
C ILE A 165 26.57 18.12 -29.69
N ASP A 166 27.65 17.35 -29.76
CA ASP A 166 27.66 15.95 -29.35
C ASP A 166 27.60 15.89 -27.82
N PHE A 167 26.42 15.56 -27.28
CA PHE A 167 26.21 15.35 -25.85
C PHE A 167 26.65 13.96 -25.39
N GLY A 168 27.27 13.16 -26.26
CA GLY A 168 27.60 11.77 -26.01
C GLY A 168 26.38 10.86 -26.20
N PRO A 169 26.55 9.54 -25.94
CA PRO A 169 25.44 8.61 -26.01
C PRO A 169 24.39 8.98 -24.94
N PRO A 170 23.09 8.83 -25.26
CA PRO A 170 22.04 9.10 -24.28
C PRO A 170 22.22 8.22 -23.04
N VAL A 171 22.04 8.82 -21.87
CA VAL A 171 22.10 8.11 -20.59
C VAL A 171 20.78 7.34 -20.42
N PRO A 172 20.80 6.01 -20.25
CA PRO A 172 19.58 5.27 -19.95
C PRO A 172 19.00 5.75 -18.63
N VAL A 173 17.73 6.11 -18.62
CA VAL A 173 17.02 6.48 -17.39
C VAL A 173 16.29 5.25 -16.88
N ALA A 174 16.52 4.93 -15.59
CA ALA A 174 15.81 3.83 -14.95
C ALA A 174 14.31 4.11 -15.00
N VAL A 175 13.57 3.17 -15.56
CA VAL A 175 12.12 3.29 -15.69
C VAL A 175 11.49 3.00 -14.33
N TRP A 176 10.56 3.86 -13.94
CA TRP A 176 9.82 3.68 -12.70
C TRP A 176 8.93 2.43 -12.81
N TRP A 177 8.94 1.58 -11.79
CA TRP A 177 8.08 0.40 -11.71
C TRP A 177 7.68 0.17 -10.25
N PRO A 178 6.47 -0.38 -9.98
CA PRO A 178 6.07 -0.70 -8.63
C PRO A 178 7.00 -1.79 -8.07
N ARG A 179 7.23 -1.72 -6.75
CA ARG A 179 7.99 -2.70 -6.00
C ARG A 179 7.14 -3.20 -4.86
N THR A 180 7.22 -4.50 -4.54
CA THR A 180 6.50 -5.08 -3.41
C THR A 180 6.80 -4.39 -2.09
N ARG A 181 8.04 -3.94 -1.86
CA ARG A 181 8.38 -3.15 -0.67
C ARG A 181 7.60 -1.82 -0.59
N ALA A 182 7.47 -1.11 -1.71
CA ALA A 182 6.74 0.16 -1.77
C ALA A 182 5.23 -0.02 -1.57
N TRP A 183 4.67 -1.11 -2.13
CA TRP A 183 3.30 -1.52 -1.85
C TRP A 183 3.12 -1.96 -0.39
N LEU A 184 4.02 -2.79 0.14
CA LEU A 184 3.93 -3.33 1.50
C LEU A 184 3.84 -2.21 2.52
N HIS A 185 4.68 -1.18 2.39
CA HIS A 185 4.59 0.00 3.23
C HIS A 185 3.16 0.56 3.35
N ARG A 186 2.39 0.51 2.25
CA ARG A 186 1.01 0.98 2.21
C ARG A 186 0.02 0.02 2.88
N VAL A 187 0.27 -1.27 2.86
CA VAL A 187 -0.73 -2.22 3.38
C VAL A 187 -0.34 -2.80 4.74
N ASP A 188 0.86 -2.50 5.24
CA ASP A 188 1.41 -3.12 6.44
C ASP A 188 0.81 -2.55 7.73
N GLY A 189 -0.27 -3.17 8.17
CA GLY A 189 -0.95 -2.88 9.44
C GLY A 189 -0.30 -3.54 10.66
N ARG A 190 0.72 -4.40 10.48
CA ARG A 190 1.35 -5.18 11.58
C ARG A 190 1.84 -4.28 12.70
N HIS A 191 2.37 -3.11 12.40
CA HIS A 191 2.88 -2.20 13.44
C HIS A 191 1.95 -1.01 13.71
N SER A 192 0.71 -1.08 13.23
CA SER A 192 -0.23 0.04 13.27
C SER A 192 -1.50 -0.29 14.08
N GLY A 193 -1.40 -1.22 15.04
CA GLY A 193 -2.52 -1.60 15.91
C GLY A 193 -3.67 -2.31 15.19
N VAL A 194 -3.48 -2.71 13.93
CA VAL A 194 -4.52 -3.40 13.15
C VAL A 194 -4.62 -4.86 13.60
N ALA A 195 -5.84 -5.32 13.83
CA ALA A 195 -6.12 -6.71 14.14
C ALA A 195 -7.39 -7.18 13.42
N TRP A 196 -7.27 -8.27 12.66
CA TRP A 196 -8.42 -8.96 12.11
C TRP A 196 -9.02 -9.93 13.14
N ARG A 197 -10.35 -9.92 13.26
CA ARG A 197 -11.08 -10.84 14.14
C ARG A 197 -12.23 -11.50 13.40
N GLN A 198 -12.55 -12.72 13.79
CA GLN A 198 -13.72 -13.41 13.27
C GLN A 198 -14.85 -13.37 14.28
N GLU A 199 -15.96 -12.74 13.91
CA GLU A 199 -17.15 -12.55 14.72
C GLU A 199 -18.37 -13.09 13.96
N ALA A 200 -19.10 -14.05 14.56
CA ALA A 200 -20.28 -14.66 13.94
C ALA A 200 -20.05 -15.15 12.49
N GLY A 201 -18.86 -15.69 12.20
CA GLY A 201 -18.50 -16.21 10.88
C GLY A 201 -18.07 -15.13 9.88
N THR A 202 -17.92 -13.89 10.33
CA THR A 202 -17.57 -12.73 9.50
C THR A 202 -16.25 -12.14 9.99
N TRP A 203 -15.39 -11.70 9.05
CA TRP A 203 -14.16 -11.00 9.42
C TRP A 203 -14.41 -9.51 9.61
N THR A 204 -13.96 -9.00 10.75
CA THR A 204 -14.00 -7.59 11.12
C THR A 204 -12.57 -7.11 11.35
N VAL A 205 -12.34 -5.82 11.14
CA VAL A 205 -11.05 -5.18 11.43
C VAL A 205 -11.25 -4.15 12.53
N ASP A 206 -10.32 -4.15 13.48
CA ASP A 206 -10.20 -3.13 14.50
C ASP A 206 -8.81 -2.51 14.42
N GLN A 207 -8.70 -1.26 14.85
CA GLN A 207 -7.43 -0.57 14.97
C GLN A 207 -7.35 0.07 16.34
N ASP A 208 -6.27 -0.24 17.08
CA ASP A 208 -6.06 0.31 18.41
C ASP A 208 -5.67 1.79 18.33
N ASP A 209 -6.63 2.67 18.62
CA ASP A 209 -6.45 4.13 18.61
C ASP A 209 -5.40 4.64 19.60
N SER A 210 -5.00 3.82 20.58
CA SER A 210 -3.94 4.16 21.54
C SER A 210 -2.53 4.05 20.95
N VAL A 211 -2.38 3.34 19.83
CA VAL A 211 -1.13 3.28 19.09
C VAL A 211 -1.02 4.57 18.27
N ASP A 212 0.05 5.34 18.51
CA ASP A 212 0.37 6.52 17.69
C ASP A 212 0.69 6.04 16.26
N VAL A 213 -0.31 6.09 15.39
CA VAL A 213 -0.19 5.66 14.00
C VAL A 213 -0.31 6.86 13.08
N ASP A 214 0.60 6.91 12.10
CA ASP A 214 0.55 7.93 11.05
C ASP A 214 -0.68 7.76 10.16
N ARG A 215 -1.30 6.57 10.18
CA ARG A 215 -2.34 6.18 9.25
C ARG A 215 -3.42 5.37 9.97
N TYR A 216 -4.53 6.05 10.22
CA TYR A 216 -5.75 5.43 10.70
C TYR A 216 -6.53 4.89 9.50
N LEU A 217 -7.14 3.72 9.66
CA LEU A 217 -8.15 3.23 8.76
C LEU A 217 -9.33 4.19 8.84
N TYR A 218 -9.73 4.73 7.70
CA TYR A 218 -10.76 5.76 7.66
C TYR A 218 -12.13 5.22 8.08
N THR A 219 -12.47 4.02 7.64
CA THR A 219 -13.57 3.23 8.21
C THR A 219 -13.09 1.83 8.55
N LEU A 220 -13.79 1.22 9.50
CA LEU A 220 -13.51 -0.13 9.95
C LEU A 220 -14.66 -1.04 9.53
N ARG A 221 -14.32 -2.22 9.03
CA ARG A 221 -15.27 -3.29 8.75
C ARG A 221 -15.82 -3.84 10.07
N ARG A 222 -16.88 -3.21 10.59
CA ARG A 222 -17.55 -3.56 11.86
C ARG A 222 -18.95 -4.10 11.62
N PRO A 223 -19.48 -5.01 12.47
CA PRO A 223 -20.80 -5.63 12.26
C PRO A 223 -21.97 -4.64 12.19
N ASP A 224 -21.82 -3.46 12.79
CA ASP A 224 -22.78 -2.35 12.80
C ASP A 224 -22.50 -1.29 11.72
N GLY A 225 -21.47 -1.49 10.90
CA GLY A 225 -21.11 -0.63 9.78
C GLY A 225 -21.93 -0.88 8.50
N GLU A 226 -21.61 -0.13 7.45
CA GLU A 226 -22.30 -0.20 6.15
C GLU A 226 -21.77 -1.32 5.24
N PHE A 227 -20.71 -2.02 5.64
CA PHE A 227 -20.10 -3.07 4.84
C PHE A 227 -21.10 -4.20 4.51
N PRO A 228 -21.24 -4.60 3.23
CA PRO A 228 -22.27 -5.54 2.79
C PRO A 228 -21.89 -7.00 3.07
N PHE A 229 -21.79 -7.38 4.35
CA PHE A 229 -21.26 -8.68 4.79
C PHE A 229 -21.95 -9.91 4.19
N ALA A 230 -23.27 -9.86 3.99
CA ALA A 230 -24.01 -10.95 3.39
C ALA A 230 -23.58 -11.16 1.93
N ALA A 231 -23.65 -10.09 1.12
CA ALA A 231 -23.25 -10.14 -0.29
C ALA A 231 -21.77 -10.50 -0.45
N TRP A 232 -20.90 -9.96 0.41
CA TRP A 232 -19.47 -10.29 0.41
C TRP A 232 -19.22 -11.78 0.67
N ARG A 233 -19.93 -12.39 1.62
CA ARG A 233 -19.82 -13.82 1.91
C ARG A 233 -20.29 -14.68 0.74
N ASP A 234 -21.35 -14.26 0.08
CA ASP A 234 -21.86 -14.96 -1.11
C ASP A 234 -20.84 -14.87 -2.27
N LEU A 235 -20.17 -13.72 -2.44
CA LEU A 235 -19.08 -13.54 -3.40
C LEU A 235 -17.90 -14.48 -3.10
N LEU A 236 -17.46 -14.58 -1.84
CA LEU A 236 -16.38 -15.49 -1.45
C LEU A 236 -16.78 -16.96 -1.65
N THR A 237 -18.02 -17.32 -1.33
CA THR A 237 -18.57 -18.67 -1.57
C THR A 237 -18.60 -18.99 -3.08
N ALA A 238 -18.97 -18.03 -3.92
CA ALA A 238 -18.94 -18.17 -5.37
C ALA A 238 -17.49 -18.35 -5.87
N ALA A 239 -16.53 -17.60 -5.33
CA ALA A 239 -15.12 -17.74 -5.67
C ALA A 239 -14.58 -19.14 -5.31
N GLU A 240 -14.88 -19.65 -4.12
CA GLU A 240 -14.51 -21.02 -3.70
C GLU A 240 -15.14 -22.08 -4.60
N THR A 241 -16.42 -21.94 -4.93
CA THR A 241 -17.13 -22.86 -5.83
C THR A 241 -16.47 -22.87 -7.21
N THR A 242 -16.13 -21.71 -7.74
CA THR A 242 -15.44 -21.57 -9.04
C THR A 242 -14.10 -22.29 -9.03
N LEU A 243 -13.30 -22.15 -7.98
CA LEU A 243 -12.03 -22.88 -7.87
C LEU A 243 -12.23 -24.39 -7.77
N ALA A 244 -13.25 -24.84 -7.04
CA ALA A 244 -13.53 -26.26 -6.86
C ALA A 244 -14.04 -26.95 -8.13
N THR A 245 -14.75 -26.23 -9.01
CA THR A 245 -15.40 -26.81 -10.19
C THR A 245 -14.79 -26.43 -11.54
N GLY A 246 -13.99 -25.36 -11.57
CA GLY A 246 -13.44 -24.82 -12.80
C GLY A 246 -12.16 -25.52 -13.27
N ASP A 247 -11.88 -25.41 -14.56
CA ASP A 247 -10.62 -25.87 -15.14
C ASP A 247 -9.50 -24.91 -14.77
N LEU A 248 -8.51 -25.38 -14.01
CA LEU A 248 -7.36 -24.56 -13.64
C LEU A 248 -6.52 -24.21 -14.88
N PRO A 249 -6.05 -22.96 -15.00
CA PRO A 249 -5.28 -22.51 -16.16
C PRO A 249 -3.91 -23.20 -16.23
N ALA A 250 -3.25 -23.07 -17.37
CA ALA A 250 -1.84 -23.47 -17.50
C ALA A 250 -0.93 -22.41 -16.86
N ALA A 251 0.07 -22.85 -16.11
CA ALA A 251 1.05 -21.96 -15.51
C ALA A 251 1.98 -21.35 -16.58
N SER A 252 2.20 -20.04 -16.50
CA SER A 252 3.21 -19.30 -17.26
C SER A 252 4.46 -18.98 -16.44
N GLY A 253 4.41 -19.17 -15.12
CA GLY A 253 5.52 -18.89 -14.21
C GLY A 253 5.53 -19.73 -12.94
N PRO A 254 6.59 -19.64 -12.13
CA PRO A 254 6.77 -20.47 -10.94
C PRO A 254 5.73 -20.19 -9.84
N ALA A 255 5.35 -18.92 -9.63
CA ALA A 255 4.31 -18.56 -8.66
C ALA A 255 2.93 -19.05 -9.11
N GLU A 256 2.64 -18.98 -10.41
CA GLU A 256 1.41 -19.53 -10.99
C GLU A 256 1.33 -21.05 -10.80
N GLN A 257 2.45 -21.74 -11.05
CA GLN A 257 2.53 -23.18 -10.85
C GLN A 257 2.28 -23.58 -9.39
N CYS A 258 2.84 -22.83 -8.43
CA CYS A 258 2.65 -23.10 -7.00
C CYS A 258 1.17 -23.08 -6.60
N TRP A 259 0.42 -22.02 -6.94
CA TRP A 259 -0.98 -21.98 -6.51
C TRP A 259 -1.84 -23.03 -7.23
N ILE A 260 -1.56 -23.32 -8.50
CA ILE A 260 -2.27 -24.38 -9.25
C ILE A 260 -2.05 -25.73 -8.55
N ASP A 261 -0.81 -26.02 -8.15
CA ASP A 261 -0.48 -27.26 -7.44
C ASP A 261 -1.07 -27.29 -6.03
N GLU A 262 -1.16 -26.14 -5.34
CA GLU A 262 -1.87 -26.01 -4.06
C GLU A 262 -3.35 -26.40 -4.21
N GLU A 263 -4.04 -25.83 -5.19
CA GLU A 263 -5.47 -26.12 -5.42
C GLU A 263 -5.69 -27.58 -5.84
N ARG A 264 -4.84 -28.14 -6.70
CA ARG A 264 -4.93 -29.57 -7.11
C ARG A 264 -4.69 -30.53 -5.95
N ALA A 265 -3.78 -30.19 -5.05
CA ALA A 265 -3.41 -31.04 -3.93
C ALA A 265 -4.24 -30.76 -2.66
N GLY A 266 -5.11 -29.75 -2.66
CA GLY A 266 -5.87 -29.32 -1.48
C GLY A 266 -4.96 -28.81 -0.36
N LEU A 267 -3.85 -28.16 -0.71
CA LEU A 267 -2.90 -27.59 0.26
C LEU A 267 -3.33 -26.19 0.70
N PRO A 268 -2.88 -25.72 1.87
CA PRO A 268 -3.11 -24.34 2.29
C PRO A 268 -2.57 -23.35 1.25
N ARG A 269 -3.37 -22.32 0.93
CA ARG A 269 -2.98 -21.27 -0.03
C ARG A 269 -1.71 -20.57 0.42
N GLY A 270 -0.76 -20.41 -0.48
CA GLY A 270 0.54 -19.78 -0.24
C GLY A 270 1.61 -20.72 0.33
N SER A 271 1.27 -21.94 0.76
CA SER A 271 2.23 -22.86 1.37
C SER A 271 3.33 -23.31 0.41
N LEU A 272 3.02 -23.59 -0.85
CA LEU A 272 4.02 -23.95 -1.85
C LEU A 272 4.80 -22.72 -2.34
N VAL A 273 4.18 -21.55 -2.33
CA VAL A 273 4.87 -20.29 -2.62
C VAL A 273 5.95 -20.03 -1.56
N ALA A 274 5.57 -19.99 -0.29
CA ALA A 274 6.51 -19.79 0.82
C ALA A 274 7.64 -20.84 0.81
N ALA A 275 7.29 -22.12 0.61
CA ALA A 275 8.29 -23.19 0.54
C ALA A 275 9.26 -23.05 -0.65
N ARG A 276 8.78 -22.58 -1.81
CA ARG A 276 9.58 -22.49 -3.03
C ARG A 276 10.49 -21.27 -3.05
N PHE A 277 9.97 -20.11 -2.65
CA PHE A 277 10.69 -18.83 -2.74
C PHE A 277 11.49 -18.53 -1.47
N GLY A 278 11.22 -19.25 -0.38
CA GLY A 278 11.94 -19.11 0.88
C GLY A 278 11.46 -17.91 1.69
N VAL A 279 12.28 -17.54 2.69
CA VAL A 279 11.94 -16.44 3.61
C VAL A 279 11.96 -15.11 2.86
N SER A 280 10.87 -14.35 2.97
CA SER A 280 10.78 -13.02 2.38
C SER A 280 11.79 -12.08 3.03
N PRO A 281 12.50 -11.25 2.23
CA PRO A 281 13.34 -10.20 2.79
C PRO A 281 12.55 -9.14 3.55
N LEU A 282 11.22 -9.13 3.43
CA LEU A 282 10.33 -8.19 4.11
C LEU A 282 9.69 -8.75 5.38
N ARG A 283 9.88 -10.06 5.66
CA ARG A 283 9.28 -10.75 6.81
C ARG A 283 9.54 -10.02 8.12
N ASP A 284 10.82 -9.77 8.37
CA ASP A 284 11.31 -9.14 9.59
C ASP A 284 11.58 -7.64 9.40
N SER A 285 11.11 -7.06 8.28
CA SER A 285 11.37 -5.66 8.01
C SER A 285 10.72 -4.77 9.06
N ARG A 286 11.45 -3.73 9.47
CA ARG A 286 10.99 -2.76 10.45
C ARG A 286 10.84 -1.40 9.80
N LEU A 287 9.65 -0.81 9.96
CA LEU A 287 9.40 0.56 9.55
C LEU A 287 9.72 1.52 10.70
N HIS A 288 10.68 2.40 10.48
CA HIS A 288 11.02 3.49 11.39
C HIS A 288 10.44 4.79 10.86
N ARG A 289 9.64 5.46 11.71
CA ARG A 289 8.98 6.71 11.34
C ARG A 289 9.75 7.91 11.86
N LEU A 290 10.02 8.84 10.95
CA LEU A 290 10.64 10.12 11.23
C LEU A 290 9.73 11.22 10.71
N ARG A 291 9.76 12.36 11.39
CA ARG A 291 9.04 13.56 11.01
C ARG A 291 10.06 14.66 10.77
N LEU A 292 10.01 15.26 9.58
CA LEU A 292 10.86 16.38 9.21
C LEU A 292 9.99 17.64 9.10
N GLU A 293 10.28 18.63 9.93
CA GLU A 293 9.66 19.95 9.86
C GLU A 293 10.58 20.91 9.10
N LEU A 294 10.06 21.51 8.03
CA LEU A 294 10.73 22.52 7.23
C LEU A 294 9.90 23.81 7.24
N PRO A 295 10.49 25.01 7.30
CA PRO A 295 9.76 26.25 7.10
C PRO A 295 9.03 26.23 5.75
N VAL A 296 7.81 26.75 5.71
CA VAL A 296 7.09 26.96 4.45
C VAL A 296 7.81 28.08 3.67
N GLY A 297 8.67 27.65 2.76
CA GLY A 297 9.35 28.43 1.74
C GLY A 297 9.55 27.55 0.51
N GLY A 298 9.84 28.14 -0.65
CA GLY A 298 9.81 27.47 -1.96
C GLY A 298 10.69 26.23 -2.16
N HIS A 299 11.44 25.79 -1.15
CA HIS A 299 12.30 24.60 -1.20
C HIS A 299 11.71 23.38 -0.47
N ALA A 300 10.71 23.51 0.41
CA ALA A 300 10.22 22.38 1.21
C ALA A 300 9.64 21.25 0.33
N TYR A 301 8.91 21.61 -0.72
CA TYR A 301 8.39 20.65 -1.70
C TYR A 301 9.52 19.97 -2.49
N ALA A 302 10.51 20.73 -2.95
CA ALA A 302 11.68 20.18 -3.66
C ALA A 302 12.49 19.22 -2.77
N VAL A 303 12.64 19.55 -1.47
CA VAL A 303 13.28 18.66 -0.48
C VAL A 303 12.49 17.37 -0.33
N ARG A 304 11.16 17.43 -0.19
CA ARG A 304 10.30 16.23 -0.09
C ARG A 304 10.45 15.33 -1.32
N VAL A 305 10.32 15.89 -2.53
CA VAL A 305 10.45 15.13 -3.79
C VAL A 305 11.81 14.44 -3.87
N ASP A 306 12.88 15.19 -3.63
CA ASP A 306 14.24 14.66 -3.70
C ASP A 306 14.50 13.61 -2.62
N LEU A 307 13.91 13.79 -1.43
CA LEU A 307 14.01 12.84 -0.34
C LEU A 307 13.27 11.53 -0.66
N HIS A 308 12.03 11.61 -1.14
CA HIS A 308 11.25 10.43 -1.53
C HIS A 308 12.00 9.61 -2.58
N ARG A 309 12.46 10.29 -3.65
CA ARG A 309 13.24 9.69 -4.72
C ARG A 309 14.53 9.04 -4.20
N THR A 310 15.32 9.76 -3.40
CA THR A 310 16.61 9.27 -2.88
C THR A 310 16.42 8.04 -1.98
N LEU A 311 15.42 8.05 -1.08
CA LEU A 311 15.12 6.91 -0.21
C LEU A 311 14.63 5.70 -1.01
N ARG A 312 13.79 5.91 -2.02
CA ARG A 312 13.25 4.85 -2.88
C ARG A 312 14.33 4.23 -3.78
N GLU A 313 15.17 5.06 -4.40
CA GLU A 313 16.30 4.59 -5.23
C GLU A 313 17.25 3.70 -4.42
N ALA A 314 17.48 4.05 -3.14
CA ALA A 314 18.26 3.25 -2.20
C ALA A 314 17.50 2.06 -1.60
N ASP A 315 16.21 1.90 -1.92
CA ASP A 315 15.31 0.88 -1.37
C ASP A 315 15.18 0.93 0.16
N LEU A 316 15.36 2.13 0.74
CA LEU A 316 15.42 2.39 2.18
C LEU A 316 14.16 3.04 2.74
N GLY A 317 13.21 3.48 1.92
CA GLY A 317 12.03 4.16 2.46
C GLY A 317 11.30 5.08 1.48
N TRP A 318 10.58 6.05 2.05
CA TRP A 318 9.76 7.03 1.36
C TRP A 318 9.66 8.33 2.16
N ALA A 319 9.18 9.39 1.52
CA ALA A 319 8.80 10.65 2.17
C ALA A 319 7.52 11.24 1.56
N GLU A 320 6.57 11.68 2.38
CA GLU A 320 5.29 12.27 1.97
C GLU A 320 4.98 13.52 2.79
N THR A 321 4.13 14.38 2.24
CA THR A 321 3.61 15.54 2.98
C THR A 321 2.52 15.07 3.93
N SER A 322 2.59 15.46 5.21
CA SER A 322 1.60 15.08 6.23
C SER A 322 0.81 16.27 6.78
N GLY A 323 0.95 17.44 6.16
CA GLY A 323 0.24 18.67 6.50
C GLY A 323 1.17 19.85 6.82
N SER A 324 0.57 20.93 7.34
CA SER A 324 1.28 22.11 7.82
C SER A 324 0.98 22.37 9.29
N THR A 325 2.00 22.80 10.03
CA THR A 325 1.86 23.19 11.44
C THR A 325 2.32 24.63 11.65
N PRO A 326 1.74 25.36 12.61
CA PRO A 326 2.26 26.66 13.00
C PRO A 326 3.68 26.52 13.54
N ALA A 327 4.64 27.25 12.96
CA ALA A 327 6.01 27.29 13.41
C ALA A 327 6.17 28.24 14.62
N PRO A 328 7.05 27.92 15.60
CA PRO A 328 7.41 28.84 16.66
C PRO A 328 8.01 30.13 16.06
N GLY A 329 7.28 31.24 16.13
CA GLY A 329 7.70 32.52 15.52
C GLY A 329 6.72 33.11 14.50
N GLY A 330 5.56 32.47 14.25
CA GLY A 330 4.48 33.06 13.46
C GLY A 330 4.49 32.76 11.96
N GLY A 331 5.14 31.66 11.55
CA GLY A 331 5.08 31.13 10.18
C GLY A 331 4.35 29.78 10.12
N GLN A 332 4.24 29.19 8.92
CA GLN A 332 3.87 27.79 8.75
C GLN A 332 5.13 26.95 8.54
N ALA A 333 5.13 25.71 9.02
CA ALA A 333 6.10 24.68 8.69
C ALA A 333 5.40 23.57 7.91
N MET A 334 5.99 23.13 6.81
CA MET A 334 5.61 21.91 6.12
C MET A 334 6.12 20.73 6.96
N THR A 335 5.23 19.80 7.26
CA THR A 335 5.61 18.53 7.87
C THR A 335 5.75 17.47 6.78
N ILE A 336 6.90 16.80 6.78
CA ILE A 336 7.18 15.66 5.91
C ILE A 336 7.24 14.42 6.81
N SER A 337 6.35 13.45 6.58
CA SER A 337 6.45 12.11 7.16
C SER A 337 7.42 11.29 6.34
N ILE A 338 8.32 10.59 7.01
CA ILE A 338 9.39 9.80 6.42
C ILE A 338 9.36 8.41 7.04
N GLY A 339 9.16 7.39 6.22
CA GLY A 339 9.35 6.00 6.64
C GLY A 339 10.70 5.49 6.15
N VAL A 340 11.50 4.94 7.07
CA VAL A 340 12.78 4.27 6.78
C VAL A 340 12.67 2.79 7.14
N VAL A 341 13.00 1.91 6.20
CA VAL A 341 12.92 0.47 6.36
C VAL A 341 14.28 -0.08 6.78
N ASP A 342 14.30 -0.86 7.87
CA ASP A 342 15.41 -1.63 8.43
C ASP A 342 16.62 -0.83 8.96
N SER A 343 17.20 0.06 8.15
CA SER A 343 18.43 0.78 8.48
C SER A 343 18.18 2.26 8.72
N VAL A 344 17.78 2.61 9.96
CA VAL A 344 17.62 4.02 10.39
C VAL A 344 18.86 4.84 10.12
N GLU A 345 20.04 4.29 10.39
CA GLU A 345 21.31 4.99 10.19
C GLU A 345 21.52 5.37 8.72
N ALA A 346 21.31 4.42 7.80
CA ALA A 346 21.40 4.69 6.37
C ALA A 346 20.34 5.67 5.89
N GLY A 347 19.09 5.53 6.36
CA GLY A 347 18.02 6.48 6.03
C GLY A 347 18.32 7.90 6.51
N VAL A 348 18.80 8.07 7.74
CA VAL A 348 19.21 9.37 8.29
C VAL A 348 20.38 9.97 7.50
N ALA A 349 21.35 9.15 7.09
CA ALA A 349 22.47 9.62 6.26
C ALA A 349 21.97 10.19 4.91
N LEU A 350 21.01 9.53 4.26
CA LEU A 350 20.39 10.03 3.03
C LEU A 350 19.55 11.29 3.26
N ILE A 351 18.77 11.34 4.34
CA ILE A 351 18.03 12.55 4.74
C ILE A 351 19.00 13.73 4.86
N GLN A 352 20.10 13.57 5.60
CA GLN A 352 21.12 14.61 5.76
C GLN A 352 21.78 15.01 4.43
N GLN A 353 22.02 14.05 3.53
CA GLN A 353 22.55 14.33 2.20
C GLN A 353 21.61 15.21 1.38
N VAL A 354 20.32 14.90 1.37
CA VAL A 354 19.29 15.68 0.67
C VAL A 354 19.17 17.07 1.29
N LEU A 355 19.06 17.18 2.62
CA LEU A 355 19.00 18.47 3.32
C LEU A 355 20.20 19.38 2.98
N ARG A 356 21.42 18.82 2.92
CA ARG A 356 22.62 19.55 2.50
C ARG A 356 22.57 20.03 1.05
N ARG A 357 22.05 19.20 0.13
CA ARG A 357 21.90 19.55 -1.30
C ARG A 357 20.98 20.76 -1.48
N HIS A 358 19.89 20.81 -0.72
CA HIS A 358 18.91 21.90 -0.75
C HIS A 358 19.27 23.08 0.17
N ARG A 359 20.43 23.03 0.84
CA ARG A 359 20.92 24.08 1.76
C ARG A 359 19.88 24.48 2.81
N THR A 360 19.12 23.51 3.32
CA THR A 360 18.13 23.78 4.38
C THR A 360 18.84 24.36 5.59
N GLY A 361 18.28 25.42 6.17
CA GLY A 361 18.89 26.10 7.30
C GLY A 361 18.82 25.30 8.61
N PRO A 362 19.43 25.82 9.68
CA PRO A 362 19.45 25.17 11.00
C PRO A 362 18.07 24.99 11.64
N GLU A 363 17.03 25.60 11.08
CA GLU A 363 15.64 25.48 11.50
C GLU A 363 14.95 24.18 11.07
N ALA A 364 15.53 23.39 10.17
CA ALA A 364 15.04 22.06 9.84
C ALA A 364 15.11 21.14 11.07
N ARG A 365 13.98 20.53 11.46
CA ARG A 365 13.91 19.65 12.62
C ARG A 365 13.50 18.26 12.20
N LEU A 366 14.42 17.31 12.37
CA LEU A 366 14.13 15.90 12.24
C LEU A 366 13.82 15.33 13.63
N THR A 367 12.58 14.92 13.84
CA THR A 367 12.14 14.23 15.05
C THR A 367 11.89 12.76 14.73
N PHE A 368 12.22 11.91 15.68
CA PHE A 368 11.78 10.52 15.67
C PHE A 368 10.47 10.48 16.43
N HIS A 369 9.44 9.84 15.87
CA HIS A 369 8.36 9.32 16.70
C HIS A 369 9.01 8.24 17.59
N ARG A 370 9.38 8.59 18.82
CA ARG A 370 10.05 7.70 19.80
C ARG A 370 9.01 6.73 20.38
N GLU A 371 9.28 5.46 20.69
CA GLU A 371 10.50 4.68 20.99
C GLU A 371 10.53 3.37 20.16
N PRO A 372 11.68 2.67 19.99
CA PRO A 372 11.64 1.27 19.56
C PRO A 372 10.84 0.48 20.60
N ILE A 373 9.64 0.02 20.25
CA ILE A 373 8.81 -0.79 21.14
C ILE A 373 9.55 -2.10 21.43
N PRO A 374 10.00 -2.36 22.67
CA PRO A 374 10.53 -3.65 23.06
C PRO A 374 9.36 -4.65 23.13
N LEU A 375 9.46 -5.74 22.37
CA LEU A 375 8.44 -6.79 22.22
C LEU A 375 8.17 -7.61 23.50
N ASP A 376 8.92 -7.34 24.58
CA ASP A 376 8.87 -8.03 25.86
C ASP A 376 7.96 -7.35 26.92
N LEU A 377 7.35 -6.21 26.61
CA LEU A 377 6.35 -5.56 27.49
C LEU A 377 4.88 -5.80 27.09
N LEU A 378 4.62 -6.68 26.12
CA LEU A 378 3.25 -7.03 25.65
C LEU A 378 2.81 -8.47 25.95
N VAL A 379 3.54 -9.20 26.79
CA VAL A 379 3.13 -10.54 27.24
C VAL A 379 3.21 -10.61 28.76
N HIS A 380 2.24 -10.00 29.46
CA HIS A 380 1.64 -10.51 30.71
C HIS A 380 0.54 -9.55 31.19
N SER A 381 -0.68 -9.72 30.69
CA SER A 381 -1.89 -9.39 31.44
C SER A 381 -3.10 -10.11 30.86
N ALA A 382 -3.10 -11.44 31.05
CA ALA A 382 -4.31 -12.26 31.02
C ALA A 382 -4.20 -13.26 32.18
N ASP A 383 -4.46 -12.79 33.40
CA ASP A 383 -5.32 -13.44 34.39
C ASP A 383 -5.15 -12.79 35.79
N ALA A 384 -6.32 -12.40 36.32
CA ALA A 384 -6.73 -12.09 37.69
C ALA A 384 -5.72 -12.21 38.86
N ASP A 385 -5.68 -11.19 39.72
CA ASP A 385 -6.18 -11.38 41.10
C ASP A 385 -6.54 -10.05 41.83
N GLN A 386 -7.56 -10.13 42.68
CA GLN A 386 -8.07 -9.06 43.54
C GLN A 386 -7.06 -8.68 44.64
N GLY A 387 -6.85 -7.39 44.91
CA GLY A 387 -6.08 -7.00 46.11
C GLY A 387 -5.82 -5.52 46.33
N GLN A 388 -6.77 -4.84 46.98
CA GLN A 388 -6.58 -3.68 47.88
C GLN A 388 -5.47 -2.64 47.56
N LEU A 389 -5.86 -1.51 46.95
CA LEU A 389 -5.10 -0.25 47.09
C LEU A 389 -5.49 0.46 48.39
N ARG A 390 -4.68 0.24 49.44
CA ARG A 390 -4.62 1.08 50.64
C ARG A 390 -4.04 2.46 50.28
N ARG A 391 -4.74 3.50 50.73
CA ARG A 391 -4.23 4.87 50.89
C ARG A 391 -2.92 4.87 51.67
N LEU A 392 -1.92 5.59 51.18
CA LEU A 392 -0.83 6.12 52.03
C LEU A 392 -0.76 7.64 51.86
N SER A 393 -1.33 8.30 52.87
CA SER A 393 -1.05 9.68 53.23
C SER A 393 0.41 9.82 53.69
N ALA A 394 0.98 10.99 53.43
CA ALA A 394 2.30 11.42 53.88
C ALA A 394 2.53 11.27 55.39
N PRO A 395 3.79 11.18 55.85
CA PRO A 395 4.17 11.71 57.13
C PRO A 395 4.96 13.01 56.95
N GLY A 396 4.39 14.10 57.46
CA GLY A 396 5.22 15.19 57.94
C GLY A 396 5.93 14.78 59.23
N ARG A 397 7.14 15.28 59.43
CA ARG A 397 7.65 15.73 60.74
C ARG A 397 9.01 16.42 60.62
N ASN A 398 8.98 17.72 60.95
CA ASN A 398 9.85 18.49 61.86
C ASN A 398 11.30 18.05 62.11
N GLY A 399 12.18 19.06 62.04
CA GLY A 399 13.32 19.20 62.94
C GLY A 399 14.41 20.12 62.39
N GLY A 400 14.45 21.38 62.82
CA GLY A 400 15.49 22.37 62.50
C GLY A 400 15.00 23.79 62.59
#